data_AF-A0A941FJ02-F1
#
_entry.id   AF-A0A941FJ02-F1
#
_cell.length_a   1.000
_cell.length_b   1.000
_cell.length_c   1.000
_cell.angle_alpha   90.00
_cell.angle_beta   90.00
_cell.angle_gamma   90.00
#
_symmetry.space_group_name_H-M   'P 1'
#
loop_
_entity.id
_entity.type
_entity.pdbx_description
1 polymer ?
#
loop_
_entity_poly.entity_id
_entity_poly.type
_entity_poly.pdbx_seq_one_letter_code
_entity_poly.pdbx_strand_id
1 'polypeptide(L)' 'MEAIVLAAGYSSRANAFKMTLPMGQMSVLEQTISKFEGLCSRVIVVAGFQAKSSRGNGQNYQ' A
#
# COMPACT_ATOMS: atom_id res chain seq x y z
N MET A 1 16.65 9.63 -2.70
CA MET A 1 15.68 9.89 -1.61
C MET A 1 14.85 8.62 -1.43
N GLU A 2 14.49 8.29 -0.20
CA GLU A 2 13.68 7.11 0.11
C GLU A 2 12.36 7.54 0.77
N ALA A 3 11.30 6.78 0.54
CA ALA A 3 10.00 7.00 1.16
C ALA A 3 9.59 5.80 2.01
N ILE A 4 8.93 6.06 3.15
CA ILE A 4 8.35 5.05 4.02
C ILE A 4 6.84 5.29 4.09
N VAL A 5 6.05 4.28 3.71
CA VAL A 5 4.58 4.33 3.77
C VAL A 5 4.10 3.38 4.87
N LEU A 6 3.52 3.95 5.92
CA LEU A 6 2.99 3.19 7.06
C LEU A 6 1.58 2.67 6.76
N ALA A 7 1.48 1.39 6.44
CA ALA A 7 0.25 0.69 6.05
C ALA A 7 -0.10 -0.45 7.03
N ALA A 8 0.24 -0.32 8.32
CA ALA A 8 0.10 -1.41 9.29
C ALA A 8 -1.22 -1.43 10.09
N GLY A 9 -2.06 -0.41 9.95
CA GLY A 9 -3.26 -0.23 10.79
C GLY A 9 -4.46 -1.08 10.39
N TYR A 10 -5.11 -1.70 11.38
CA TYR A 10 -6.45 -2.27 11.23
C TYR A 10 -7.46 -1.13 11.10
N SER A 11 -8.04 -0.95 9.93
CA SER A 11 -9.02 0.12 9.71
C SER A 11 -10.40 -0.31 10.22
N SER A 12 -10.55 -0.35 11.55
CA SER A 12 -11.74 -0.84 12.26
C SER A 12 -13.06 -0.21 11.79
N ARG A 13 -13.06 1.10 11.49
CA ARG A 13 -14.23 1.82 10.94
C ARG A 13 -14.64 1.36 9.55
N ALA A 14 -13.68 0.92 8.74
CA ALA A 14 -13.93 0.39 7.40
C ALA A 14 -14.18 -1.12 7.42
N ASN A 15 -14.03 -1.76 8.60
CA ASN A 15 -14.04 -3.21 8.80
C ASN A 15 -13.22 -4.00 7.76
N ALA A 16 -12.17 -3.38 7.25
CA ALA A 16 -11.36 -3.88 6.16
C ALA A 16 -9.93 -3.33 6.28
N PHE A 17 -9.01 -3.84 5.48
CA PHE A 17 -7.72 -3.19 5.33
C PHE A 17 -7.86 -2.01 4.36
N LYS A 18 -7.93 -0.77 4.89
CA LYS A 18 -8.23 0.42 4.09
C LYS A 18 -7.29 0.60 2.89
N MET A 19 -6.03 0.20 3.04
CA MET A 19 -5.01 0.40 2.01
C MET A 19 -5.24 -0.46 0.76
N THR A 20 -6.01 -1.55 0.86
CA THR A 20 -6.44 -2.35 -0.31
C THR A 20 -7.79 -1.93 -0.87
N LEU A 21 -8.47 -0.94 -0.27
CA LEU A 21 -9.74 -0.46 -0.82
C LEU A 21 -9.51 0.27 -2.14
N PRO A 22 -10.41 0.08 -3.12
CA PRO A 22 -10.32 0.77 -4.40
C PRO A 22 -10.57 2.28 -4.22
N MET A 23 -9.76 3.07 -4.92
CA MET A 23 -9.87 4.53 -5.05
C MET A 23 -9.71 4.88 -6.54
N GLY A 24 -10.81 4.79 -7.27
CA GLY A 24 -10.80 4.85 -8.73
C GLY A 24 -10.29 3.54 -9.32
N GLN A 25 -9.27 3.62 -10.19
CA GLN A 25 -8.68 2.46 -10.88
C GLN A 25 -7.55 1.77 -10.08
N MET A 26 -7.13 2.36 -8.97
CA MET A 26 -6.05 1.87 -8.11
C MET A 26 -6.55 1.75 -6.68
N SER A 27 -5.92 0.91 -5.87
CA SER A 27 -6.10 0.93 -4.42
C SER A 27 -5.51 2.20 -3.80
N VAL A 28 -5.93 2.51 -2.57
CA VAL A 28 -5.35 3.61 -1.79
C VAL A 28 -3.82 3.47 -1.68
N LEU A 29 -3.30 2.24 -1.55
CA LEU A 29 -1.86 1.99 -1.49
C LEU A 29 -1.15 2.28 -2.81
N GLU A 30 -1.65 1.73 -3.91
CA GLU A 30 -1.06 1.92 -5.24
C GLU A 30 -1.05 3.40 -5.63
N GLN A 31 -2.16 4.11 -5.40
CA GLN A 31 -2.23 5.54 -5.66
C GLN A 31 -1.21 6.32 -4.80
N THR A 32 -1.00 5.90 -3.55
CA THR A 32 0.02 6.51 -2.66
C THR A 32 1.43 6.26 -3.19
N ILE A 33 1.76 5.03 -3.60
CA ILE A 33 3.09 4.67 -4.12
C ILE A 33 3.39 5.41 -5.43
N SER A 34 2.41 5.54 -6.32
CA SER A 34 2.59 6.23 -7.62
C SER A 34 3.10 7.67 -7.49
N LYS A 35 2.84 8.35 -6.35
CA LYS A 35 3.31 9.72 -6.11
C LYS A 35 4.80 9.82 -5.84
N PHE A 36 5.46 8.70 -5.55
CA PHE A 36 6.89 8.64 -5.31
C PHE A 36 7.67 8.17 -6.54
N GLU A 37 7.00 7.75 -7.62
CA GLU A 37 7.65 7.40 -8.88
C GLU A 37 8.44 8.59 -9.44
N GLY A 38 9.67 8.34 -9.86
CA GLY A 38 10.59 9.37 -10.36
C GLY A 38 11.17 10.31 -9.29
N LEU A 39 10.66 10.29 -8.05
CA LEU A 39 11.15 11.12 -6.95
C LEU A 39 12.00 10.32 -5.95
N CYS A 40 11.61 9.07 -5.69
CA CYS A 40 12.27 8.19 -4.75
C CYS A 40 12.93 7.02 -5.48
N SER A 41 14.15 6.69 -5.08
CA SER A 41 14.87 5.50 -5.57
C SER A 41 14.35 4.21 -4.94
N ARG A 42 13.60 4.33 -3.83
CA ARG A 42 13.03 3.21 -3.08
C ARG A 42 11.81 3.68 -2.28
N VAL A 43 10.78 2.85 -2.27
CA VAL A 43 9.60 3.01 -1.40
C VAL A 43 9.47 1.77 -0.53
N ILE A 44 9.48 1.95 0.79
CA ILE A 44 9.34 0.88 1.77
C ILE A 44 7.92 0.94 2.34
N VAL A 45 7.15 -0.12 2.11
CA VAL A 45 5.78 -0.23 2.64
C VAL A 45 5.80 -1.09 3.89
N VAL A 46 5.43 -0.49 5.03
CA VAL A 46 5.31 -1.21 6.30
C VAL A 46 3.90 -1.78 6.40
N ALA A 47 3.78 -3.09 6.16
CA ALA A 47 2.53 -3.83 6.29
C ALA A 47 2.33 -4.37 7.71
N GLY A 48 1.07 -4.49 8.14
CA GLY A 48 0.69 -4.93 9.50
C GLY A 48 -0.54 -5.82 9.48
N PHE A 49 -1.66 -5.36 10.06
CA PHE A 49 -2.92 -6.10 10.12
C PHE A 49 -3.30 -6.62 8.72
N GLN A 50 -3.24 -7.94 8.52
CA GLN A 50 -3.41 -8.69 7.25
C GLN A 50 -2.20 -8.88 6.31
N ALA A 51 -0.94 -8.71 6.74
CA ALA A 51 0.25 -8.98 5.90
C ALA A 51 0.27 -10.40 5.25
N LYS A 52 -0.49 -11.37 5.77
CA LYS A 52 -0.60 -12.74 5.21
C LYS A 52 -1.74 -12.98 4.22
N SER A 53 -2.79 -12.15 4.18
CA SER A 53 -3.95 -12.39 3.30
C SER A 53 -3.90 -11.58 2.00
N SER A 54 -3.04 -10.57 1.92
CA SER A 54 -2.82 -9.73 0.73
C SER A 54 -1.83 -10.35 -0.27
N ARG A 55 -1.83 -11.68 -0.45
CA ARG A 55 -1.17 -12.35 -1.60
C ARG A 55 -2.06 -12.30 -2.86
N GLY A 56 -2.74 -11.18 -3.07
CA GLY A 56 -3.56 -10.92 -4.24
C GLY A 56 -2.81 -10.03 -5.24
N ASN A 57 -2.36 -10.64 -6.33
CA ASN A 57 -2.08 -10.05 -7.64
C ASN A 57 -1.12 -8.83 -7.77
N GLY A 58 -0.11 -8.71 -6.90
CA GLY A 58 0.90 -7.66 -6.95
C GLY A 58 2.35 -8.17 -7.08
N GLN A 59 2.59 -9.28 -7.79
CA GLN A 59 3.95 -9.63 -8.22
C GLN A 59 4.35 -8.65 -9.34
N ASN A 60 4.88 -7.48 -8.98
CA ASN A 60 5.88 -6.71 -9.74
C ASN A 60 6.07 -5.33 -9.11
N TYR A 61 6.77 -5.30 -7.97
CA TYR A 61 7.53 -4.12 -7.55
C TYR A 61 8.89 -4.64 -7.06
N GLN A 62 9.68 -5.11 -8.02
CA GLN A 62 11.15 -5.21 -7.90
C GLN A 62 11.76 -4.06 -8.68
#